data_AF-A0AAI9LFV5-F1
#
_entry.id   AF-A0AAI9LFV5-F1
#
_cell.length_a   1.000
_cell.length_b   1.000
_cell.length_c   1.000
_cell.angle_alpha   90.00
_cell.angle_beta   90.00
_cell.angle_gamma   90.00
#
_symmetry.space_group_name_H-M   'P 1'
#
loop_
_entity.id
_entity.type
_entity.pdbx_description
1 polymer ?
#
loop_
_entity_poly.entity_id
_entity_poly.type
_entity_poly.pdbx_seq_one_letter_code
_entity_poly.pdbx_strand_id
1 'polypeptide(L)'
;MNTDTYEAISQHDARSYRRKMGLKAVAHALSLGIGSAALLTLAGCGGSGDGTTAGPDSGLPTTQPAATSNISGKAIDGYLVGAKVCLDTNDNGVCDAGEPNTTTNADGSYNLVAEGAVIGKKLLVVVDANTKDLSRPNYSFPASFTLSSVVSDLQGQNVTPLTTMQIALVEGGKGADTATKTVIGLVGGAVNLAGDYIANGNTAAATFAASVVDKVVEIASTRSGDGDTVRAVMNAIATKGSVAAVTVADVDAARAKPVYLTDVDANQMLATPSYAVAGLRWEGLNSPIAYIVRQTFALQGGTLVKSYDQMQASAASWVSGAHLLQDVTHNFGQFSLKADGTWSAYTPLEDVGNNLQFQSVSGNVVQAFDGATGRNVKLEFRRTDLSNKSFVNAMPTGSATDTELLARMPGAFPAGTNGYAVIASYSTDTIAMVSTDHCGAGASMTPPRCLIGNSSTTYTSVQDVLTMGPIGFGPMNFGYLNFDATTGAVTLRTGAAGNAVMLDSSKISWAPYMGRQDLIVFNVKADDLIVAADAAGTTGMMLNAAYDNYQSYRDLVKAGAKFGIALLDGKLSWVIITPAGTEQLTLLNKDQGFNALTPVLKQAILSGL
;
A
#
# COMPACT_ATOMS: atom_id res chain seq x y z
N MET A 1 -7.23 -56.70 -11.01
CA MET A 1 -8.62 -56.30 -11.32
C MET A 1 -8.70 -54.80 -11.12
N ASN A 2 -8.89 -54.12 -12.24
CA ASN A 2 -8.80 -52.70 -12.57
C ASN A 2 -9.00 -51.63 -11.47
N THR A 3 -7.94 -50.82 -11.35
CA THR A 3 -7.91 -49.34 -11.43
C THR A 3 -8.99 -48.73 -12.33
N ASP A 4 -9.78 -47.79 -11.83
CA ASP A 4 -10.37 -46.63 -12.53
C ASP A 4 -11.57 -46.11 -11.74
N THR A 5 -11.40 -45.02 -10.97
CA THR A 5 -12.52 -44.13 -10.53
C THR A 5 -12.08 -42.83 -9.85
N TYR A 6 -10.79 -42.47 -9.85
CA TYR A 6 -10.30 -41.20 -9.26
C TYR A 6 -9.74 -40.20 -10.29
N GLU A 7 -10.20 -40.25 -11.54
CA GLU A 7 -9.68 -39.37 -12.62
C GLU A 7 -10.78 -38.61 -13.41
N ALA A 8 -11.98 -38.43 -12.84
CA ALA A 8 -13.11 -37.83 -13.56
C ALA A 8 -13.58 -36.44 -13.08
N ILE A 9 -12.80 -35.72 -12.25
CA ILE A 9 -13.15 -34.35 -11.81
C ILE A 9 -12.13 -33.29 -12.31
N SER A 10 -11.13 -33.68 -13.11
CA SER A 10 -10.03 -32.78 -13.50
C SER A 10 -10.14 -32.14 -14.91
N GLN A 11 -11.26 -32.24 -15.62
CA GLN A 11 -11.34 -31.72 -17.01
C GLN A 11 -12.53 -30.80 -17.33
N HIS A 12 -13.35 -30.43 -16.36
CA HIS A 12 -14.56 -29.64 -16.63
C HIS A 12 -14.35 -28.11 -16.69
N ASP A 13 -13.19 -27.58 -16.28
CA ASP A 13 -12.97 -26.12 -16.15
C ASP A 13 -12.15 -25.45 -17.26
N ALA A 14 -11.72 -26.16 -18.30
CA ALA A 14 -10.76 -25.58 -19.27
C ALA A 14 -11.28 -25.36 -20.71
N ARG A 15 -12.58 -25.60 -21.02
CA ARG A 15 -13.02 -25.68 -22.44
C ARG A 15 -14.24 -24.86 -22.89
N SER A 16 -14.87 -24.05 -22.03
CA SER A 16 -16.10 -23.36 -22.44
C SER A 16 -15.89 -22.02 -23.18
N TYR A 17 -14.64 -21.55 -23.30
CA TYR A 17 -14.30 -20.33 -24.04
C TYR A 17 -13.94 -20.64 -25.51
N ARG A 18 -14.93 -20.71 -26.43
CA ARG A 18 -14.87 -20.27 -27.85
C ARG A 18 -15.98 -20.89 -28.75
N ARG A 19 -16.92 -20.04 -29.19
CA ARG A 19 -17.43 -19.82 -30.58
C ARG A 19 -18.96 -19.64 -30.71
N LYS A 20 -19.32 -18.38 -30.99
CA LYS A 20 -20.11 -17.82 -32.12
C LYS A 20 -21.48 -18.42 -32.49
N MET A 21 -22.49 -17.53 -32.49
CA MET A 21 -23.43 -17.09 -33.58
C MET A 21 -24.72 -16.64 -32.88
N GLY A 22 -25.36 -15.47 -33.06
CA GLY A 22 -25.36 -14.43 -34.09
C GLY A 22 -26.80 -14.30 -34.64
N LEU A 23 -27.53 -13.20 -34.37
CA LEU A 23 -28.43 -12.45 -35.30
C LEU A 23 -29.41 -11.46 -34.61
N LYS A 24 -29.30 -10.18 -35.03
CA LYS A 24 -30.34 -9.21 -35.48
C LYS A 24 -31.55 -8.77 -34.62
N ALA A 25 -31.62 -7.44 -34.52
CA ALA A 25 -32.80 -6.52 -34.52
C ALA A 25 -33.78 -6.63 -33.33
N VAL A 26 -34.27 -5.54 -32.74
CA VAL A 26 -35.23 -4.58 -33.34
C VAL A 26 -35.15 -3.23 -32.61
N ALA A 27 -35.14 -2.15 -33.39
CA ALA A 27 -35.40 -0.79 -32.94
C ALA A 27 -36.89 -0.60 -32.63
N HIS A 28 -37.25 0.19 -31.61
CA HIS A 28 -38.43 1.05 -31.65
C HIS A 28 -38.22 2.28 -30.75
N ALA A 29 -38.46 3.43 -31.37
CA ALA A 29 -38.50 4.74 -30.77
C ALA A 29 -39.69 4.88 -29.81
N LEU A 30 -39.59 5.80 -28.86
CA LEU A 30 -40.68 6.73 -28.59
C LEU A 30 -40.12 8.06 -28.03
N SER A 31 -40.51 9.13 -28.72
CA SER A 31 -40.23 10.52 -28.47
C SER A 31 -41.36 11.18 -27.65
N LEU A 32 -41.02 12.25 -26.90
CA LEU A 32 -41.71 13.55 -26.74
C LEU A 32 -41.79 14.10 -25.30
N GLY A 33 -41.56 15.42 -25.20
CA GLY A 33 -41.98 16.32 -24.11
C GLY A 33 -40.83 17.17 -23.56
N ILE A 34 -40.33 18.21 -24.25
CA ILE A 34 -40.74 19.64 -24.30
C ILE A 34 -40.77 20.39 -22.95
N GLY A 35 -40.03 21.50 -22.92
CA GLY A 35 -40.23 22.72 -22.08
C GLY A 35 -39.70 22.63 -20.64
N SER A 36 -39.06 23.64 -20.04
CA SER A 36 -38.87 25.04 -20.42
C SER A 36 -37.69 25.65 -19.64
N ALA A 37 -37.07 26.66 -20.23
CA ALA A 37 -36.03 27.49 -19.65
C ALA A 37 -36.57 28.50 -18.62
N ALA A 38 -35.79 28.79 -17.58
CA ALA A 38 -35.84 30.05 -16.84
C ALA A 38 -34.48 30.33 -16.17
N LEU A 39 -33.77 31.34 -16.70
CA LEU A 39 -32.64 32.03 -16.09
C LEU A 39 -33.16 33.05 -15.07
N LEU A 40 -32.56 33.10 -13.89
CA LEU A 40 -32.66 34.23 -12.97
C LEU A 40 -31.28 34.52 -12.39
N THR A 41 -30.70 35.62 -12.85
CA THR A 41 -29.56 36.31 -12.24
C THR A 41 -30.05 37.13 -11.05
N LEU A 42 -29.28 37.16 -9.96
CA LEU A 42 -29.42 38.20 -8.95
C LEU A 42 -28.05 38.68 -8.49
N ALA A 43 -27.80 39.95 -8.78
CA ALA A 43 -26.70 40.74 -8.27
C ALA A 43 -26.99 41.14 -6.81
N GLY A 44 -25.96 41.10 -5.96
CA GLY A 44 -25.98 41.61 -4.60
C GLY A 44 -24.68 42.35 -4.30
N CYS A 45 -24.73 43.67 -4.41
CA CYS A 45 -23.72 44.62 -3.95
C CYS A 45 -24.32 45.40 -2.77
N GLY A 46 -23.54 45.65 -1.71
CA GLY A 46 -23.83 46.71 -0.74
C GLY A 46 -23.59 46.32 0.72
N GLY A 47 -22.64 47.01 1.37
CA GLY A 47 -22.43 46.95 2.81
C GLY A 47 -21.23 47.77 3.28
N SER A 48 -21.32 49.10 3.15
CA SER A 48 -20.33 50.10 3.57
C SER A 48 -20.64 50.59 4.99
N GLY A 49 -19.60 50.88 5.79
CA GLY A 49 -19.71 51.48 7.12
C GLY A 49 -18.43 52.23 7.50
N ASP A 50 -18.45 53.55 7.30
CA ASP A 50 -17.44 54.51 7.76
C ASP A 50 -17.77 55.03 9.18
N GLY A 51 -16.75 55.32 9.99
CA GLY A 51 -16.94 55.89 11.34
C GLY A 51 -15.66 56.22 12.12
N THR A 52 -14.98 57.30 11.71
CA THR A 52 -14.18 58.26 12.52
C THR A 52 -12.82 57.89 13.16
N THR A 53 -11.76 58.30 12.45
CA THR A 53 -10.64 59.21 12.84
C THR A 53 -10.01 59.18 14.24
N ALA A 54 -8.73 58.77 14.30
CA ALA A 54 -7.69 59.42 15.13
C ALA A 54 -6.26 59.17 14.57
N GLY A 55 -5.57 60.24 14.14
CA GLY A 55 -4.10 60.43 14.15
C GLY A 55 -3.23 59.74 13.08
N PRO A 56 -2.30 60.46 12.40
CA PRO A 56 -1.33 59.83 11.52
C PRO A 56 -0.11 59.39 12.34
N ASP A 57 0.06 58.08 12.54
CA ASP A 57 1.37 57.54 12.93
C ASP A 57 2.00 56.91 11.68
N SER A 58 3.03 57.58 11.18
CA SER A 58 3.90 57.09 10.12
C SER A 58 4.80 55.97 10.67
N GLY A 59 4.18 54.83 10.97
CA GLY A 59 4.85 53.57 11.21
C GLY A 59 5.23 52.93 9.87
N LEU A 60 6.49 53.05 9.50
CA LEU A 60 7.12 52.21 8.49
C LEU A 60 6.77 50.73 8.81
N PRO A 61 6.34 49.89 7.86
CA PRO A 61 6.23 48.47 8.14
C PRO A 61 7.64 47.97 8.43
N THR A 62 7.95 47.75 9.71
CA THR A 62 9.13 46.98 10.09
C THR A 62 8.87 45.56 9.62
N THR A 63 9.35 45.23 8.43
CA THR A 63 9.50 43.85 7.98
C THR A 63 10.39 43.15 9.00
N GLN A 64 9.78 42.37 9.89
CA GLN A 64 10.48 41.40 10.71
C GLN A 64 11.39 40.59 9.76
N PRO A 65 12.72 40.49 10.02
CA PRO A 65 13.59 39.70 9.16
C PRO A 65 13.01 38.30 9.03
N ALA A 66 12.82 37.84 7.79
CA ALA A 66 12.41 36.47 7.54
C ALA A 66 13.40 35.54 8.26
N ALA A 67 12.90 34.59 9.04
CA ALA A 67 13.74 33.68 9.79
C ALA A 67 14.67 32.95 8.81
N THR A 68 15.98 33.09 8.98
CA THR A 68 16.99 32.43 8.15
C THR A 68 17.32 31.07 8.75
N SER A 69 17.14 30.01 7.96
CA SER A 69 17.48 28.64 8.28
C SER A 69 18.81 28.27 7.63
N ASN A 70 19.69 27.62 8.38
CA ASN A 70 20.95 27.12 7.85
C ASN A 70 20.93 25.58 7.78
N ILE A 71 21.13 25.04 6.59
CA ILE A 71 21.02 23.62 6.29
C ILE A 71 22.39 23.11 5.87
N SER A 72 22.96 22.19 6.65
CA SER A 72 24.30 21.64 6.41
C SER A 72 24.27 20.13 6.33
N GLY A 73 25.15 19.57 5.50
CA GLY A 73 25.26 18.13 5.27
C GLY A 73 26.35 17.79 4.27
N LYS A 74 26.35 16.55 3.78
CA LYS A 74 27.23 16.06 2.72
C LYS A 74 26.44 15.43 1.58
N ALA A 75 26.96 15.53 0.37
CA ALA A 75 26.49 14.74 -0.78
C ALA A 75 27.38 13.51 -0.96
N ILE A 76 26.79 12.31 -0.97
CA ILE A 76 27.53 11.05 -0.83
C ILE A 76 27.02 9.97 -1.80
N ASP A 77 27.82 9.62 -2.81
CA ASP A 77 27.98 8.28 -3.42
C ASP A 77 29.31 7.68 -2.91
N GLY A 78 30.44 8.11 -3.49
CA GLY A 78 31.54 8.68 -2.71
C GLY A 78 31.31 10.17 -2.44
N TYR A 79 32.17 10.86 -1.69
CA TYR A 79 31.95 12.30 -1.48
C TYR A 79 31.90 13.06 -2.82
N LEU A 80 30.79 13.75 -3.09
CA LEU A 80 30.52 14.43 -4.34
C LEU A 80 30.97 15.90 -4.24
N VAL A 81 31.99 16.28 -5.00
CA VAL A 81 32.61 17.61 -5.00
C VAL A 81 32.15 18.43 -6.21
N GLY A 82 31.82 19.70 -5.97
CA GLY A 82 31.37 20.61 -7.03
C GLY A 82 29.92 20.41 -7.49
N ALA A 83 29.13 19.62 -6.77
CA ALA A 83 27.72 19.39 -7.08
C ALA A 83 26.86 20.58 -6.62
N LYS A 84 25.85 20.96 -7.43
CA LYS A 84 24.87 21.98 -7.04
C LYS A 84 23.90 21.38 -6.03
N VAL A 85 23.68 22.05 -4.91
CA VAL A 85 22.68 21.69 -3.90
C VAL A 85 21.61 22.76 -3.87
N CYS A 86 20.33 22.41 -3.93
CA CYS A 86 19.23 23.37 -3.80
C CYS A 86 18.14 22.87 -2.84
N LEU A 87 17.39 23.81 -2.27
CA LEU A 87 16.16 23.54 -1.54
C LEU A 87 14.99 23.66 -2.52
N ASP A 88 14.29 22.57 -2.78
CA ASP A 88 13.10 22.52 -3.62
C ASP A 88 11.94 23.17 -2.86
N THR A 89 11.63 24.41 -3.23
CA THR A 89 10.66 25.24 -2.52
C THR A 89 9.26 25.10 -3.07
N ASN A 90 9.13 24.66 -4.33
CA ASN A 90 7.88 24.49 -5.06
C ASN A 90 7.44 23.02 -5.23
N ASP A 91 8.23 22.08 -4.69
CA ASP A 91 7.99 20.64 -4.67
C ASP A 91 7.93 19.99 -6.07
N ASN A 92 8.62 20.58 -7.07
CA ASN A 92 8.63 20.07 -8.43
C ASN A 92 9.79 19.09 -8.73
N GLY A 93 10.72 18.89 -7.78
CA GLY A 93 11.85 17.98 -7.92
C GLY A 93 12.97 18.47 -8.84
N VAL A 94 13.01 19.77 -9.17
CA VAL A 94 14.00 20.40 -10.04
C VAL A 94 14.63 21.59 -9.33
N CYS A 95 15.95 21.76 -9.45
CA CYS A 95 16.62 22.96 -8.94
C CYS A 95 16.36 24.18 -9.84
N ASP A 96 15.28 24.91 -9.56
CA ASP A 96 14.82 26.04 -10.36
C ASP A 96 15.63 27.32 -10.15
N ALA A 97 15.44 28.26 -11.08
CA ALA A 97 15.95 29.62 -10.92
C ALA A 97 15.18 30.35 -9.80
N GLY A 98 15.93 30.91 -8.85
CA GLY A 98 15.36 31.63 -7.70
C GLY A 98 15.27 30.80 -6.42
N GLU A 99 15.52 29.49 -6.49
CA GLU A 99 15.56 28.66 -5.31
C GLU A 99 16.90 28.80 -4.54
N PRO A 100 16.87 28.74 -3.20
CA PRO A 100 18.08 28.73 -2.39
C PRO A 100 19.01 27.60 -2.82
N ASN A 101 20.28 27.91 -3.08
CA ASN A 101 21.25 26.93 -3.55
C ASN A 101 22.68 27.24 -3.10
N THR A 102 23.53 26.22 -3.15
CA THR A 102 24.96 26.26 -2.82
C THR A 102 25.71 25.20 -3.64
N THR A 103 27.01 25.03 -3.41
CA THR A 103 27.84 24.02 -4.07
C THR A 103 28.62 23.21 -3.04
N THR A 104 28.81 21.92 -3.29
CA THR A 104 29.58 21.06 -2.38
C THR A 104 31.08 21.38 -2.42
N ASN A 105 31.69 21.40 -1.24
CA ASN A 105 33.11 21.65 -1.00
C ASN A 105 33.98 20.44 -1.36
N ALA A 106 35.30 20.59 -1.20
CA ALA A 106 36.31 19.56 -1.52
C ALA A 106 36.16 18.25 -0.74
N ASP A 107 35.42 18.22 0.37
CA ASP A 107 35.12 17.04 1.18
C ASP A 107 33.65 16.57 1.01
N GLY A 108 32.94 17.08 0.00
CA GLY A 108 31.53 16.83 -0.27
C GLY A 108 30.55 17.52 0.68
N SER A 109 31.02 18.32 1.65
CA SER A 109 30.15 19.09 2.55
C SER A 109 29.50 20.27 1.84
N TYR A 110 28.35 20.72 2.33
CA TYR A 110 27.71 21.95 1.87
C TYR A 110 27.07 22.69 3.04
N ASN A 111 26.84 23.99 2.85
CA ASN A 111 26.08 24.84 3.76
C ASN A 111 25.16 25.74 2.93
N LEU A 112 23.85 25.55 3.10
CA LEU A 112 22.79 26.23 2.35
C LEU A 112 21.99 27.11 3.29
N VAL A 113 21.88 28.40 2.96
CA VAL A 113 21.06 29.36 3.70
C VAL A 113 19.76 29.56 2.93
N ALA A 114 18.63 29.41 3.62
CA ALA A 114 17.30 29.61 3.07
C ALA A 114 16.43 30.43 4.04
N GLU A 115 15.46 31.16 3.49
CA GLU A 115 14.50 31.91 4.29
C GLU A 115 13.23 31.08 4.53
N GLY A 116 12.63 31.26 5.71
CA GLY A 116 11.35 30.63 6.07
C GLY A 116 11.47 29.20 6.58
N ALA A 117 10.33 28.49 6.54
CA ALA A 117 10.22 27.12 7.00
C ALA A 117 10.82 26.15 5.98
N VAL A 118 11.86 25.43 6.40
CA VAL A 118 12.60 24.50 5.53
C VAL A 118 12.31 23.03 5.84
N ILE A 119 11.84 22.72 7.05
CA ILE A 119 11.56 21.34 7.48
C ILE A 119 10.49 20.72 6.59
N GLY A 120 10.72 19.50 6.12
CA GLY A 120 9.82 18.77 5.23
C GLY A 120 10.02 19.07 3.74
N LYS A 121 10.79 20.11 3.37
CA LYS A 121 11.14 20.39 1.97
C LYS A 121 12.23 19.44 1.48
N LYS A 122 12.28 19.20 0.17
CA LYS A 122 13.34 18.37 -0.42
C LYS A 122 14.63 19.17 -0.60
N LEU A 123 15.74 18.52 -0.29
CA LEU A 123 17.07 18.94 -0.75
C LEU A 123 17.42 18.12 -1.97
N LEU A 124 17.87 18.79 -3.02
CA LEU A 124 18.28 18.17 -4.26
C LEU A 124 19.78 18.39 -4.47
N VAL A 125 20.48 17.34 -4.90
CA VAL A 125 21.88 17.41 -5.33
C VAL A 125 21.93 17.03 -6.80
N VAL A 126 22.29 18.00 -7.65
CA VAL A 126 22.46 17.78 -9.08
C VAL A 126 23.89 17.34 -9.34
N VAL A 127 24.03 16.12 -9.84
CA VAL A 127 25.29 15.52 -10.28
C VAL A 127 25.38 15.62 -11.80
N ASP A 128 26.51 16.09 -12.29
CA ASP A 128 26.78 16.29 -13.72
C ASP A 128 28.25 15.97 -14.06
N ALA A 129 28.68 16.25 -15.30
CA ALA A 129 30.06 16.01 -15.74
C ALA A 129 31.12 16.85 -14.97
N ASN A 130 30.71 17.94 -14.32
CA ASN A 130 31.59 18.78 -13.51
C ASN A 130 31.75 18.25 -12.08
N THR A 131 30.80 17.43 -11.62
CA THR A 131 30.84 16.81 -10.30
C THR A 131 31.93 15.74 -10.24
N LYS A 132 32.71 15.72 -9.15
CA LYS A 132 33.76 14.71 -8.91
C LYS A 132 33.37 13.81 -7.75
N ASP A 133 33.43 12.50 -7.97
CA ASP A 133 33.27 11.48 -6.93
C ASP A 133 34.65 11.08 -6.42
N LEU A 134 34.94 11.35 -5.14
CA LEU A 134 36.23 11.04 -4.52
C LEU A 134 36.52 9.53 -4.43
N SER A 135 35.53 8.66 -4.59
CA SER A 135 35.73 7.21 -4.66
C SER A 135 36.12 6.72 -6.07
N ARG A 136 36.00 7.58 -7.10
CA ARG A 136 36.25 7.25 -8.52
C ARG A 136 37.23 8.23 -9.17
N PRO A 137 38.55 8.11 -8.93
CA PRO A 137 39.53 9.00 -9.54
C PRO A 137 39.44 9.01 -11.06
N ASN A 138 39.47 10.21 -11.67
CA ASN A 138 39.38 10.44 -13.12
C ASN A 138 38.06 10.06 -13.79
N TYR A 139 37.03 9.72 -13.01
CA TYR A 139 35.69 9.49 -13.55
C TYR A 139 34.97 10.82 -13.84
N SER A 140 34.23 10.84 -14.94
CA SER A 140 33.30 11.93 -15.29
C SER A 140 31.94 11.31 -15.53
N PHE A 141 30.91 11.82 -14.86
CA PHE A 141 29.55 11.34 -15.07
C PHE A 141 29.12 11.60 -16.53
N PRO A 142 28.73 10.56 -17.29
CA PRO A 142 28.35 10.71 -18.69
C PRO A 142 26.93 11.26 -18.88
N ALA A 143 26.12 11.25 -17.82
CA ALA A 143 24.78 11.81 -17.77
C ALA A 143 24.59 12.55 -16.44
N SER A 144 23.78 13.61 -16.44
CA SER A 144 23.36 14.27 -15.20
C SER A 144 22.26 13.47 -14.51
N PHE A 145 22.17 13.57 -13.19
CA PHE A 145 21.06 13.04 -12.39
C PHE A 145 20.89 13.82 -11.08
N THR A 146 19.76 13.65 -10.41
CA THR A 146 19.46 14.35 -9.15
C THR A 146 19.26 13.36 -8.01
N LEU A 147 20.02 13.51 -6.93
CA LEU A 147 19.80 12.83 -5.65
C LEU A 147 18.94 13.71 -4.74
N SER A 148 18.21 13.10 -3.81
CA SER A 148 17.31 13.81 -2.91
C SER A 148 17.39 13.35 -1.46
N SER A 149 17.06 14.28 -0.56
CA SER A 149 16.77 14.03 0.86
C SER A 149 15.64 14.97 1.31
N VAL A 150 15.07 14.75 2.50
CA VAL A 150 14.08 15.67 3.09
C VAL A 150 14.71 16.33 4.30
N VAL A 151 14.59 17.65 4.39
CA VAL A 151 15.10 18.41 5.55
C VAL A 151 14.34 17.98 6.80
N SER A 152 15.07 17.48 7.78
CA SER A 152 14.56 17.16 9.12
C SER A 152 15.01 18.19 10.15
N ASP A 153 14.51 18.06 11.38
CA ASP A 153 14.91 18.87 12.54
C ASP A 153 16.30 18.47 13.10
N LEU A 154 16.89 17.40 12.57
CA LEU A 154 18.21 16.93 12.96
C LEU A 154 19.34 17.74 12.31
N GLN A 155 20.55 17.65 12.86
CA GLN A 155 21.75 18.18 12.22
C GLN A 155 22.35 17.14 11.27
N GLY A 156 22.97 17.60 10.17
CA GLY A 156 23.61 16.70 9.19
C GLY A 156 22.62 16.13 8.18
N GLN A 157 22.13 16.99 7.28
CA GLN A 157 21.19 16.64 6.22
C GLN A 157 21.92 16.01 5.02
N ASN A 158 22.41 14.78 5.17
CA ASN A 158 23.12 14.13 4.07
C ASN A 158 22.16 13.78 2.92
N VAL A 159 22.66 13.92 1.69
CA VAL A 159 21.96 13.54 0.45
C VAL A 159 22.73 12.40 -0.19
N THR A 160 22.09 11.23 -0.29
CA THR A 160 22.73 9.98 -0.73
C THR A 160 21.79 9.18 -1.65
N PRO A 161 22.29 8.16 -2.39
CA PRO A 161 21.43 7.21 -3.08
C PRO A 161 20.42 6.53 -2.14
N LEU A 162 20.75 6.34 -0.85
CA LEU A 162 19.86 5.72 0.14
C LEU A 162 18.70 6.63 0.54
N THR A 163 18.96 7.92 0.80
CA THR A 163 17.90 8.91 1.08
C THR A 163 17.02 9.12 -0.14
N THR A 164 17.64 9.15 -1.33
CA THR A 164 16.93 9.27 -2.62
C THR A 164 15.99 8.09 -2.83
N MET A 165 16.46 6.88 -2.54
CA MET A 165 15.65 5.66 -2.65
C MET A 165 14.49 5.66 -1.66
N GLN A 166 14.71 6.08 -0.41
CA GLN A 166 13.65 6.20 0.60
C GLN A 166 12.54 7.15 0.11
N ILE A 167 12.90 8.33 -0.40
CA ILE A 167 11.94 9.31 -0.93
C ILE A 167 11.20 8.73 -2.13
N ALA A 168 11.91 8.12 -3.08
CA ALA A 168 11.28 7.55 -4.26
C ALA A 168 10.24 6.47 -3.91
N LEU A 169 10.51 5.66 -2.88
CA LEU A 169 9.57 4.66 -2.38
C LEU A 169 8.37 5.28 -1.68
N VAL A 170 8.58 6.36 -0.92
CA VAL A 170 7.50 7.15 -0.34
C VAL A 170 6.61 7.73 -1.45
N GLU A 171 7.20 8.37 -2.44
CA GLU A 171 6.49 8.89 -3.61
C GLU A 171 5.84 7.80 -4.46
N GLY A 172 6.33 6.56 -4.38
CA GLY A 172 5.72 5.37 -4.97
C GLY A 172 4.54 4.79 -4.16
N GLY A 173 4.22 5.37 -3.00
CA GLY A 173 3.06 5.01 -2.18
C GLY A 173 3.38 4.18 -0.94
N LYS A 174 4.66 3.90 -0.63
CA LYS A 174 5.02 3.28 0.66
C LYS A 174 5.00 4.31 1.79
N GLY A 175 4.63 3.94 3.01
CA GLY A 175 4.89 4.81 4.16
C GLY A 175 6.39 4.88 4.48
N ALA A 176 6.79 5.91 5.22
CA ALA A 176 8.21 6.19 5.48
C ALA A 176 8.93 5.05 6.21
N ASP A 177 8.26 4.39 7.16
CA ASP A 177 8.82 3.28 7.93
C ASP A 177 9.05 2.04 7.04
N THR A 178 8.06 1.70 6.21
CA THR A 178 8.18 0.59 5.23
C THR A 178 9.23 0.89 4.16
N ALA A 179 9.29 2.12 3.65
CA ALA A 179 10.32 2.55 2.72
C ALA A 179 11.72 2.37 3.34
N THR A 180 11.90 2.81 4.59
CA THR A 180 13.16 2.65 5.33
C THR A 180 13.56 1.18 5.47
N LYS A 181 12.65 0.33 5.94
CA LYS A 181 12.89 -1.11 6.07
C LYS A 181 13.23 -1.76 4.72
N THR A 182 12.57 -1.33 3.65
CA THR A 182 12.83 -1.81 2.28
C THR A 182 14.26 -1.48 1.86
N VAL A 183 14.71 -0.23 2.02
CA VAL A 183 16.08 0.17 1.66
C VAL A 183 17.12 -0.57 2.50
N ILE A 184 16.91 -0.69 3.82
CA ILE A 184 17.81 -1.47 4.70
C ILE A 184 17.91 -2.93 4.24
N GLY A 185 16.78 -3.55 3.89
CA GLY A 185 16.75 -4.93 3.37
C GLY A 185 17.55 -5.10 2.08
N LEU A 186 17.48 -4.12 1.16
CA LEU A 186 18.23 -4.13 -0.10
C LEU A 186 19.73 -3.93 0.08
N VAL A 187 20.14 -3.12 1.06
CA VAL A 187 21.56 -2.95 1.44
C VAL A 187 22.12 -4.25 2.04
N GLY A 188 21.28 -5.08 2.67
CA GLY A 188 21.69 -6.37 3.24
C GLY A 188 22.40 -6.26 4.60
N GLY A 189 22.19 -5.17 5.34
CA GLY A 189 22.82 -4.96 6.65
C GLY A 189 22.27 -3.74 7.40
N ALA A 190 22.69 -3.56 8.65
CA ALA A 190 22.31 -2.39 9.44
C ALA A 190 22.92 -1.11 8.84
N VAL A 191 22.08 -0.13 8.52
CA VAL A 191 22.50 1.15 7.95
C VAL A 191 21.57 2.27 8.41
N ASN A 192 22.15 3.43 8.73
CA ASN A 192 21.40 4.67 8.87
C ASN A 192 21.34 5.35 7.49
N LEU A 193 20.15 5.47 6.90
CA LEU A 193 19.98 6.00 5.53
C LEU A 193 20.44 7.44 5.39
N ALA A 194 20.27 8.26 6.44
CA ALA A 194 20.71 9.65 6.50
C ALA A 194 22.14 9.80 7.02
N GLY A 195 22.79 8.71 7.44
CA GLY A 195 24.14 8.73 7.98
C GLY A 195 25.21 8.81 6.90
N ASP A 196 26.41 9.27 7.29
CA ASP A 196 27.60 9.18 6.46
C ASP A 196 28.15 7.74 6.50
N TYR A 197 27.71 6.91 5.56
CA TYR A 197 28.12 5.50 5.51
C TYR A 197 29.61 5.31 5.20
N ILE A 198 30.30 6.32 4.64
CA ILE A 198 31.73 6.27 4.36
C ILE A 198 32.50 6.49 5.66
N ALA A 199 32.21 7.57 6.38
CA ALA A 199 32.82 7.84 7.68
C ALA A 199 32.56 6.73 8.70
N ASN A 200 31.39 6.09 8.60
CA ASN A 200 31.02 4.95 9.45
C ASN A 200 31.65 3.61 9.01
N GLY A 201 32.39 3.55 7.90
CA GLY A 201 33.02 2.33 7.41
C GLY A 201 32.03 1.25 6.93
N ASN A 202 30.80 1.64 6.55
CA ASN A 202 29.78 0.71 6.09
C ASN A 202 29.96 0.41 4.59
N THR A 203 30.80 -0.57 4.30
CA THR A 203 31.17 -0.98 2.93
C THR A 203 30.00 -1.56 2.15
N ALA A 204 29.04 -2.22 2.81
CA ALA A 204 27.83 -2.74 2.17
C ALA A 204 26.96 -1.59 1.64
N ALA A 205 26.72 -0.57 2.47
CA ALA A 205 26.00 0.63 2.07
C ALA A 205 26.71 1.39 0.94
N ALA A 206 28.03 1.56 1.03
CA ALA A 206 28.82 2.22 -0.01
C ALA A 206 28.77 1.46 -1.36
N THR A 207 28.89 0.13 -1.33
CA THR A 207 28.82 -0.71 -2.53
C THR A 207 27.42 -0.66 -3.16
N PHE A 208 26.38 -0.75 -2.34
CA PHE A 208 25.01 -0.64 -2.80
C PHE A 208 24.74 0.74 -3.42
N ALA A 209 25.10 1.82 -2.73
CA ALA A 209 24.96 3.19 -3.22
C ALA A 209 25.65 3.39 -4.59
N ALA A 210 26.89 2.94 -4.73
CA ALA A 210 27.62 3.02 -6.00
C ALA A 210 26.93 2.25 -7.13
N SER A 211 26.42 1.03 -6.85
CA SER A 211 25.69 0.25 -7.85
C SER A 211 24.38 0.90 -8.29
N VAL A 212 23.68 1.56 -7.36
CA VAL A 212 22.47 2.32 -7.65
C VAL A 212 22.80 3.50 -8.57
N VAL A 213 23.86 4.26 -8.27
CA VAL A 213 24.31 5.37 -9.11
C VAL A 213 24.71 4.88 -10.50
N ASP A 214 25.43 3.77 -10.61
CA ASP A 214 25.79 3.18 -11.91
C ASP A 214 24.54 2.85 -12.74
N LYS A 215 23.53 2.24 -12.12
CA LYS A 215 22.26 1.91 -12.79
C LYS A 215 21.49 3.17 -13.18
N VAL A 216 21.47 4.21 -12.33
CA VAL A 216 20.85 5.51 -12.66
C VAL A 216 21.54 6.13 -13.87
N VAL A 217 22.87 6.17 -13.88
CA VAL A 217 23.68 6.73 -14.97
C VAL A 217 23.49 5.95 -16.26
N GLU A 218 23.48 4.62 -16.20
CA GLU A 218 23.20 3.73 -17.35
C GLU A 218 21.87 4.09 -18.02
N ILE A 219 20.80 4.21 -17.22
CA ILE A 219 19.46 4.54 -17.73
C ILE A 219 19.41 6.00 -18.21
N ALA A 220 19.93 6.95 -17.42
CA ALA A 220 19.94 8.37 -17.73
C ALA A 220 20.71 8.69 -19.03
N SER A 221 21.78 7.94 -19.33
CA SER A 221 22.56 8.10 -20.57
C SER A 221 21.77 7.76 -21.83
N THR A 222 20.69 6.99 -21.72
CA THR A 222 19.80 6.65 -22.84
C THR A 222 18.53 7.52 -22.89
N ARG A 223 18.30 8.36 -21.87
CA ARG A 223 17.06 9.13 -21.66
C ARG A 223 17.38 10.52 -21.08
N SER A 224 16.76 10.86 -19.93
CA SER A 224 17.04 12.03 -19.09
C SER A 224 17.33 11.53 -17.68
N GLY A 225 18.22 12.19 -16.93
CA GLY A 225 18.38 11.94 -15.49
C GLY A 225 17.55 12.88 -14.62
N ASP A 226 16.34 13.20 -15.07
CA ASP A 226 15.39 13.97 -14.27
C ASP A 226 14.96 13.19 -13.01
N GLY A 227 14.39 13.91 -12.04
CA GLY A 227 13.90 13.31 -10.79
C GLY A 227 12.89 12.17 -11.02
N ASP A 228 12.10 12.24 -12.09
CA ASP A 228 11.17 11.18 -12.46
C ASP A 228 11.87 9.88 -12.85
N THR A 229 12.95 9.97 -13.62
CA THR A 229 13.73 8.81 -14.06
C THR A 229 14.47 8.20 -12.88
N VAL A 230 15.09 9.03 -12.02
CA VAL A 230 15.73 8.56 -10.79
C VAL A 230 14.71 7.85 -9.90
N ARG A 231 13.55 8.47 -9.64
CA ARG A 231 12.47 7.87 -8.85
C ARG A 231 12.02 6.53 -9.41
N ALA A 232 11.86 6.42 -10.72
CA ALA A 232 11.44 5.19 -11.37
C ALA A 232 12.50 4.08 -11.29
N VAL A 233 13.79 4.41 -11.43
CA VAL A 233 14.89 3.46 -11.21
C VAL A 233 14.85 2.95 -9.77
N MET A 234 14.72 3.82 -8.77
CA MET A 234 14.64 3.42 -7.37
C MET A 234 13.46 2.47 -7.09
N ASN A 235 12.27 2.79 -7.62
CA ASN A 235 11.09 1.93 -7.48
C ASN A 235 11.25 0.59 -8.22
N ALA A 236 11.90 0.59 -9.39
CA ALA A 236 12.20 -0.64 -10.13
C ALA A 236 13.18 -1.53 -9.37
N ILE A 237 14.23 -0.97 -8.76
CA ILE A 237 15.18 -1.71 -7.91
C ILE A 237 14.46 -2.36 -6.74
N ALA A 238 13.61 -1.61 -6.02
CA ALA A 238 12.86 -2.17 -4.90
C ALA A 238 11.87 -3.25 -5.34
N THR A 239 11.25 -3.10 -6.51
CA THR A 239 10.34 -4.10 -7.07
C THR A 239 11.08 -5.39 -7.46
N LYS A 240 12.29 -5.27 -8.02
CA LYS A 240 13.11 -6.42 -8.42
C LYS A 240 13.88 -7.06 -7.27
N GLY A 241 14.11 -6.33 -6.19
CA GLY A 241 15.02 -6.77 -5.12
C GLY A 241 16.49 -6.81 -5.53
N SER A 242 16.84 -6.26 -6.71
CA SER A 242 18.18 -6.36 -7.28
C SER A 242 18.42 -5.23 -8.26
N VAL A 243 19.53 -4.50 -8.07
CA VAL A 243 19.96 -3.42 -8.97
C VAL A 243 20.30 -3.96 -10.36
N ALA A 244 20.98 -5.11 -10.41
CA ALA A 244 21.42 -5.72 -11.67
C ALA A 244 20.26 -6.25 -12.53
N ALA A 245 19.15 -6.63 -11.90
CA ALA A 245 17.98 -7.18 -12.60
C ALA A 245 17.05 -6.10 -13.22
N VAL A 246 17.32 -4.81 -12.96
CA VAL A 246 16.49 -3.71 -13.49
C VAL A 246 16.76 -3.49 -14.97
N THR A 247 15.67 -3.52 -15.75
CA THR A 247 15.66 -3.23 -17.19
C THR A 247 14.95 -1.90 -17.48
N VAL A 248 15.11 -1.39 -18.70
CA VAL A 248 14.39 -0.19 -19.17
C VAL A 248 12.87 -0.38 -19.08
N ALA A 249 12.36 -1.58 -19.36
CA ALA A 249 10.93 -1.88 -19.25
C ALA A 249 10.42 -1.77 -17.81
N ASP A 250 11.24 -2.13 -16.83
CA ASP A 250 10.88 -1.99 -15.41
C ASP A 250 10.84 -0.52 -14.99
N VAL A 251 11.78 0.29 -15.50
CA VAL A 251 11.78 1.74 -15.29
C VAL A 251 10.56 2.38 -15.93
N ASP A 252 10.22 2.01 -17.16
CA ASP A 252 9.02 2.52 -17.85
C ASP A 252 7.73 2.13 -17.11
N ALA A 253 7.65 0.89 -16.62
CA ALA A 253 6.53 0.43 -15.79
C ALA A 253 6.42 1.24 -14.49
N ALA A 254 7.54 1.54 -13.82
CA ALA A 254 7.56 2.37 -12.62
C ALA A 254 7.18 3.84 -12.91
N ARG A 255 7.66 4.43 -14.01
CA ARG A 255 7.29 5.80 -14.44
C ARG A 255 5.80 5.94 -14.75
N ALA A 256 5.16 4.88 -15.21
CA ALA A 256 3.75 4.90 -15.56
C ALA A 256 2.82 5.00 -14.33
N LYS A 257 3.33 4.66 -13.13
CA LYS A 257 2.55 4.70 -11.89
C LYS A 257 2.30 6.13 -11.39
N PRO A 258 1.29 6.33 -10.53
CA PRO A 258 1.07 7.60 -9.85
C PRO A 258 2.23 7.98 -8.93
N VAL A 259 2.41 9.28 -8.74
CA VAL A 259 3.35 9.86 -7.77
C VAL A 259 2.53 10.42 -6.62
N TYR A 260 2.86 10.05 -5.40
CA TYR A 260 2.13 10.45 -4.20
C TYR A 260 2.87 11.58 -3.50
N LEU A 261 2.21 12.72 -3.39
CA LEU A 261 2.71 13.95 -2.79
C LEU A 261 2.12 14.14 -1.40
N THR A 262 2.91 14.71 -0.50
CA THR A 262 2.52 14.98 0.90
C THR A 262 1.82 16.33 1.08
N ASP A 263 1.55 17.05 -0.01
CA ASP A 263 0.94 18.38 -0.02
C ASP A 263 -0.58 18.35 0.16
N VAL A 264 -1.02 17.64 1.21
CA VAL A 264 -2.44 17.44 1.52
C VAL A 264 -2.75 17.92 2.92
N ASP A 265 -3.77 18.78 3.03
CA ASP A 265 -4.48 18.99 4.29
C ASP A 265 -5.62 17.97 4.39
N ALA A 266 -5.54 17.08 5.40
CA ALA A 266 -6.51 16.00 5.56
C ALA A 266 -7.93 16.50 5.83
N ASN A 267 -8.10 17.63 6.54
CA ASN A 267 -9.41 18.20 6.83
C ASN A 267 -10.05 18.78 5.56
N GLN A 268 -9.29 19.50 4.75
CA GLN A 268 -9.76 20.02 3.47
C GLN A 268 -10.06 18.89 2.49
N MET A 269 -9.19 17.88 2.42
CA MET A 269 -9.40 16.71 1.57
C MET A 269 -10.69 15.99 1.93
N LEU A 270 -11.01 15.83 3.23
CA LEU A 270 -12.20 15.10 3.68
C LEU A 270 -13.44 15.98 3.88
N ALA A 271 -13.38 17.28 3.58
CA ALA A 271 -14.52 18.20 3.66
C ALA A 271 -15.66 17.81 2.70
N THR A 272 -15.33 17.08 1.63
CA THR A 272 -16.28 16.39 0.77
C THR A 272 -16.00 14.88 0.78
N PRO A 273 -17.00 14.03 0.51
CA PRO A 273 -16.78 12.59 0.42
C PRO A 273 -15.68 12.22 -0.58
N SER A 274 -14.98 11.14 -0.28
CA SER A 274 -14.01 10.50 -1.17
C SER A 274 -14.34 9.02 -1.31
N TYR A 275 -14.04 8.42 -2.45
CA TYR A 275 -14.52 7.09 -2.80
C TYR A 275 -13.36 6.17 -3.19
N ALA A 276 -13.42 4.93 -2.70
CA ALA A 276 -12.58 3.82 -3.11
C ALA A 276 -13.43 2.74 -3.77
N VAL A 277 -12.85 1.98 -4.70
CA VAL A 277 -13.41 0.68 -5.09
C VAL A 277 -13.05 -0.28 -3.97
N ALA A 278 -14.04 -0.75 -3.22
CA ALA A 278 -13.83 -1.69 -2.13
C ALA A 278 -13.63 -3.11 -2.66
N GLY A 279 -14.36 -3.49 -3.70
CA GLY A 279 -14.20 -4.80 -4.32
C GLY A 279 -15.35 -5.16 -5.24
N LEU A 280 -15.31 -6.39 -5.72
CA LEU A 280 -16.35 -6.99 -6.53
C LEU A 280 -17.05 -8.09 -5.73
N ARG A 281 -18.37 -8.11 -5.81
CA ARG A 281 -19.23 -9.18 -5.27
C ARG A 281 -19.90 -9.89 -6.44
N TRP A 282 -20.12 -11.19 -6.28
CA TRP A 282 -20.92 -12.00 -7.20
C TRP A 282 -22.12 -12.62 -6.47
N GLU A 283 -23.28 -12.63 -7.10
CA GLU A 283 -24.47 -13.35 -6.62
C GLU A 283 -24.92 -14.41 -7.62
N GLY A 284 -25.17 -15.63 -7.14
CA GLY A 284 -25.69 -16.75 -7.95
C GLY A 284 -24.60 -17.59 -8.62
N LEU A 285 -24.74 -18.91 -8.55
CA LEU A 285 -23.73 -19.88 -9.04
C LEU A 285 -23.78 -20.11 -10.56
N ASN A 286 -24.97 -20.11 -11.16
CA ASN A 286 -25.17 -20.49 -12.57
C ASN A 286 -25.30 -19.30 -13.53
N SER A 287 -25.51 -18.10 -13.00
CA SER A 287 -25.65 -16.86 -13.75
C SER A 287 -25.21 -15.72 -12.85
N PRO A 288 -23.89 -15.60 -12.61
CA PRO A 288 -23.36 -14.70 -11.60
C PRO A 288 -23.68 -13.25 -11.95
N ILE A 289 -24.37 -12.59 -11.03
CA ILE A 289 -24.65 -11.17 -11.10
C ILE A 289 -23.50 -10.44 -10.41
N ALA A 290 -22.81 -9.59 -11.16
CA ALA A 290 -21.69 -8.80 -10.63
C ALA A 290 -22.16 -7.50 -9.98
N TYR A 291 -21.54 -7.18 -8.85
CA TYR A 291 -21.70 -5.92 -8.15
C TYR A 291 -20.33 -5.28 -7.93
N ILE A 292 -20.28 -3.96 -8.12
CA ILE A 292 -19.18 -3.13 -7.67
C ILE A 292 -19.54 -2.64 -6.28
N VAL A 293 -18.66 -2.83 -5.30
CA VAL A 293 -18.78 -2.23 -3.98
C VAL A 293 -17.87 -1.01 -3.92
N ARG A 294 -18.43 0.14 -3.55
CA ARG A 294 -17.65 1.34 -3.22
C ARG A 294 -17.56 1.50 -1.71
N GLN A 295 -16.45 2.07 -1.28
CA GLN A 295 -16.26 2.58 0.07
C GLN A 295 -16.22 4.10 0.01
N THR A 296 -16.97 4.76 0.90
CA THR A 296 -16.98 6.22 1.03
C THR A 296 -16.24 6.60 2.30
N PHE A 297 -15.45 7.66 2.24
CA PHE A 297 -14.76 8.31 3.36
C PHE A 297 -15.34 9.71 3.53
N ALA A 298 -15.86 10.02 4.72
CA ALA A 298 -16.40 11.34 5.02
C ALA A 298 -16.06 11.77 6.46
N LEU A 299 -15.67 13.03 6.64
CA LEU A 299 -15.43 13.58 7.97
C LEU A 299 -16.74 14.16 8.53
N GLN A 300 -17.19 13.66 9.68
CA GLN A 300 -18.39 14.10 10.39
C GLN A 300 -18.02 14.48 11.81
N GLY A 301 -18.03 15.79 12.13
CA GLY A 301 -17.73 16.26 13.49
C GLY A 301 -16.38 15.79 14.05
N GLY A 302 -15.33 15.71 13.22
CA GLY A 302 -14.01 15.20 13.62
C GLY A 302 -13.89 13.67 13.64
N THR A 303 -14.94 12.95 13.24
CA THR A 303 -14.90 11.49 13.04
C THR A 303 -14.80 11.18 11.56
N LEU A 304 -13.78 10.44 11.14
CA LEU A 304 -13.77 9.84 9.81
C LEU A 304 -14.71 8.64 9.82
N VAL A 305 -15.81 8.76 9.11
CA VAL A 305 -16.83 7.74 8.91
C VAL A 305 -16.60 7.06 7.57
N LYS A 306 -16.62 5.73 7.57
CA LYS A 306 -16.64 4.93 6.35
C LYS A 306 -18.06 4.41 6.10
N SER A 307 -18.42 4.24 4.83
CA SER A 307 -19.67 3.57 4.46
C SER A 307 -19.48 2.80 3.18
N TYR A 308 -20.38 1.84 2.94
CA TYR A 308 -20.31 0.96 1.78
C TYR A 308 -21.63 0.96 1.04
N ASP A 309 -21.54 1.12 -0.29
CA ASP A 309 -22.66 0.96 -1.19
C ASP A 309 -22.28 -0.03 -2.29
N GLN A 310 -23.27 -0.64 -2.92
CA GLN A 310 -23.08 -1.50 -4.07
C GLN A 310 -23.85 -1.00 -5.29
N MET A 311 -23.35 -1.34 -6.47
CA MET A 311 -24.03 -1.12 -7.75
C MET A 311 -23.89 -2.39 -8.60
N GLN A 312 -25.02 -2.96 -9.00
CA GLN A 312 -25.01 -4.05 -9.98
C GLN A 312 -24.40 -3.55 -11.29
N ALA A 313 -23.55 -4.35 -11.95
CA ALA A 313 -22.83 -3.93 -13.15
C ALA A 313 -23.74 -3.52 -14.32
N SER A 314 -25.01 -3.95 -14.33
CA SER A 314 -26.04 -3.52 -15.29
C SER A 314 -26.89 -2.32 -14.83
N ALA A 315 -26.84 -1.94 -13.54
CA ALA A 315 -27.65 -0.87 -12.96
C ALA A 315 -26.98 0.51 -13.08
N ALA A 316 -27.72 1.58 -12.77
CA ALA A 316 -27.26 2.96 -12.87
C ALA A 316 -27.12 3.68 -11.52
N SER A 317 -27.49 3.05 -10.41
CA SER A 317 -27.57 3.70 -9.09
C SER A 317 -26.89 2.86 -8.02
N TRP A 318 -26.26 3.56 -7.08
CA TRP A 318 -25.72 2.97 -5.86
C TRP A 318 -26.85 2.71 -4.87
N VAL A 319 -26.79 1.57 -4.19
CA VAL A 319 -27.71 1.21 -3.10
C VAL A 319 -26.90 0.76 -1.89
N SER A 320 -27.39 1.09 -0.70
CA SER A 320 -26.82 0.59 0.55
C SER A 320 -27.01 -0.92 0.66
N GLY A 321 -26.04 -1.62 1.24
CA GLY A 321 -26.15 -3.04 1.57
C GLY A 321 -25.55 -3.34 2.94
N ALA A 322 -25.97 -4.44 3.55
CA ALA A 322 -25.37 -4.94 4.80
C ALA A 322 -24.12 -5.77 4.49
N HIS A 323 -23.14 -5.76 5.40
CA HIS A 323 -21.93 -6.60 5.36
C HIS A 323 -21.12 -6.56 4.05
N LEU A 324 -21.22 -5.48 3.26
CA LEU A 324 -20.55 -5.39 1.96
C LEU A 324 -19.03 -5.52 2.04
N LEU A 325 -18.41 -5.02 3.12
CA LEU A 325 -16.97 -5.14 3.33
C LEU A 325 -16.55 -6.59 3.58
N GLN A 326 -17.29 -7.32 4.40
CA GLN A 326 -17.06 -8.74 4.65
C GLN A 326 -17.12 -9.53 3.34
N ASP A 327 -18.12 -9.24 2.51
CA ASP A 327 -18.35 -9.98 1.26
C ASP A 327 -17.30 -9.73 0.17
N VAL A 328 -16.56 -8.62 0.22
CA VAL A 328 -15.47 -8.36 -0.75
C VAL A 328 -14.08 -8.69 -0.22
N THR A 329 -13.88 -8.64 1.10
CA THR A 329 -12.58 -8.96 1.73
C THR A 329 -12.46 -10.41 2.16
N HIS A 330 -13.59 -11.10 2.32
CA HIS A 330 -13.65 -12.43 2.90
C HIS A 330 -12.95 -12.47 4.28
N ASN A 331 -13.16 -11.46 5.11
CA ASN A 331 -12.73 -11.40 6.50
C ASN A 331 -13.94 -11.15 7.41
N PHE A 332 -14.05 -11.90 8.50
CA PHE A 332 -15.20 -11.80 9.41
C PHE A 332 -15.06 -10.66 10.41
N GLY A 333 -13.82 -10.31 10.74
CA GLY A 333 -13.52 -9.39 11.81
C GLY A 333 -12.24 -9.78 12.51
N GLN A 334 -12.03 -9.18 13.66
CA GLN A 334 -10.75 -9.29 14.33
C GLN A 334 -10.90 -9.15 15.83
N PHE A 335 -9.83 -9.56 16.49
CA PHE A 335 -9.51 -9.12 17.81
C PHE A 335 -8.24 -8.28 17.78
N SER A 336 -8.11 -7.43 18.79
CA SER A 336 -6.92 -6.63 19.01
C SER A 336 -6.19 -7.15 20.24
N LEU A 337 -4.87 -7.27 20.13
CA LEU A 337 -4.03 -7.50 21.30
C LEU A 337 -3.87 -6.17 22.05
N LYS A 338 -4.41 -6.11 23.27
CA LYS A 338 -4.25 -4.93 24.12
C LYS A 338 -2.86 -4.90 24.75
N ALA A 339 -2.44 -3.72 25.19
CA ALA A 339 -1.15 -3.51 25.85
C ALA A 339 -0.99 -4.34 27.15
N ASP A 340 -2.09 -4.72 27.80
CA ASP A 340 -2.11 -5.59 28.99
C ASP A 340 -2.00 -7.10 28.65
N GLY A 341 -1.82 -7.45 27.37
CA GLY A 341 -1.71 -8.82 26.89
C GLY A 341 -3.04 -9.55 26.75
N THR A 342 -4.19 -8.89 27.00
CA THR A 342 -5.53 -9.46 26.83
C THR A 342 -6.08 -9.20 25.42
N TRP A 343 -7.10 -9.97 25.04
CA TRP A 343 -7.83 -9.77 23.79
C TRP A 343 -8.89 -8.66 23.97
N SER A 344 -9.18 -7.92 22.90
CA SER A 344 -10.44 -7.18 22.79
C SER A 344 -11.63 -8.14 22.74
N ALA A 345 -12.85 -7.61 22.87
CA ALA A 345 -14.00 -8.31 22.34
C ALA A 345 -13.82 -8.51 20.82
N TYR A 346 -14.49 -9.51 20.25
CA TYR A 346 -14.55 -9.65 18.81
C TYR A 346 -15.22 -8.41 18.20
N THR A 347 -14.56 -7.81 17.21
CA THR A 347 -15.09 -6.69 16.43
C THR A 347 -15.43 -7.20 15.03
N PRO A 348 -16.71 -7.14 14.62
CA PRO A 348 -17.11 -7.42 13.23
C PRO A 348 -16.34 -6.55 12.25
N LEU A 349 -16.02 -7.07 11.07
CA LEU A 349 -15.19 -6.34 10.12
C LEU A 349 -15.80 -5.00 9.72
N GLU A 350 -17.12 -4.91 9.59
CA GLU A 350 -17.85 -3.69 9.25
C GLU A 350 -17.66 -2.55 10.27
N ASP A 351 -17.29 -2.87 11.51
CA ASP A 351 -17.04 -1.88 12.55
C ASP A 351 -15.56 -1.46 12.63
N VAL A 352 -14.65 -2.29 12.09
CA VAL A 352 -13.20 -2.06 12.16
C VAL A 352 -12.80 -0.83 11.37
N GLY A 353 -12.28 0.17 12.09
CA GLY A 353 -11.85 1.43 11.49
C GLY A 353 -12.97 2.17 10.74
N ASN A 354 -14.23 1.87 11.05
CA ASN A 354 -15.40 2.48 10.43
C ASN A 354 -15.66 3.89 10.95
N ASN A 355 -15.39 4.11 12.25
CA ASN A 355 -15.57 5.39 12.94
C ASN A 355 -14.27 5.79 13.65
N LEU A 356 -13.39 6.48 12.92
CA LEU A 356 -12.08 6.89 13.43
C LEU A 356 -12.15 8.32 13.98
N GLN A 357 -12.02 8.46 15.30
CA GLN A 357 -12.03 9.76 15.98
C GLN A 357 -10.68 10.45 15.79
N PHE A 358 -10.64 11.62 15.15
CA PHE A 358 -9.39 12.36 14.99
C PHE A 358 -8.96 12.94 16.34
N GLN A 359 -7.72 12.65 16.73
CA GLN A 359 -7.09 13.17 17.95
C GLN A 359 -6.18 14.35 17.64
N SER A 360 -5.42 14.28 16.55
CA SER A 360 -4.58 15.38 16.06
C SER A 360 -4.35 15.30 14.55
N VAL A 361 -4.12 16.45 13.93
CA VAL A 361 -3.82 16.60 12.50
C VAL A 361 -2.55 17.44 12.37
N SER A 362 -1.59 16.93 11.61
CA SER A 362 -0.32 17.60 11.31
C SER A 362 -0.07 17.49 9.81
N GLY A 363 -0.56 18.48 9.06
CA GLY A 363 -0.54 18.47 7.59
C GLY A 363 -1.26 17.25 7.04
N ASN A 364 -0.50 16.34 6.45
CA ASN A 364 -1.01 15.14 5.80
C ASN A 364 -1.10 13.92 6.74
N VAL A 365 -0.64 14.03 7.99
CA VAL A 365 -0.70 12.96 8.99
C VAL A 365 -1.80 13.22 10.01
N VAL A 366 -2.63 12.23 10.27
CA VAL A 366 -3.69 12.25 11.27
C VAL A 366 -3.47 11.12 12.28
N GLN A 367 -3.48 11.47 13.57
CA GLN A 367 -3.62 10.48 14.64
C GLN A 367 -5.10 10.32 14.96
N ALA A 368 -5.60 9.10 14.91
CA ALA A 368 -7.00 8.79 15.17
C ALA A 368 -7.15 7.63 16.16
N PHE A 369 -8.32 7.53 16.78
CA PHE A 369 -8.69 6.45 17.68
C PHE A 369 -9.89 5.69 17.12
N ASP A 370 -9.75 4.37 17.03
CA ASP A 370 -10.82 3.46 16.68
C ASP A 370 -11.52 3.00 17.96
N GLY A 371 -12.71 3.55 18.23
CA GLY A 371 -13.51 3.20 19.41
C GLY A 371 -14.03 1.76 19.39
N ALA A 372 -14.19 1.15 18.22
CA ALA A 372 -14.69 -0.22 18.09
C ALA A 372 -13.61 -1.26 18.46
N THR A 373 -12.36 -0.97 18.12
CA THR A 373 -11.22 -1.87 18.39
C THR A 373 -10.39 -1.45 19.60
N GLY A 374 -10.52 -0.20 20.07
CA GLY A 374 -9.75 0.38 21.16
C GLY A 374 -8.31 0.73 20.78
N ARG A 375 -8.03 0.98 19.49
CA ARG A 375 -6.67 1.14 18.96
C ARG A 375 -6.41 2.54 18.43
N ASN A 376 -5.14 2.96 18.53
CA ASN A 376 -4.68 4.15 17.82
C ASN A 376 -4.33 3.78 16.37
N VAL A 377 -4.67 4.69 15.46
CA VAL A 377 -4.47 4.58 14.02
C VAL A 377 -3.74 5.82 13.55
N LYS A 378 -2.60 5.63 12.89
CA LYS A 378 -1.94 6.69 12.10
C LYS A 378 -2.47 6.61 10.67
N LEU A 379 -3.06 7.70 10.18
CA LEU A 379 -3.47 7.86 8.80
C LEU A 379 -2.56 8.88 8.12
N GLU A 380 -1.96 8.51 6.98
CA GLU A 380 -1.20 9.42 6.15
C GLU A 380 -1.91 9.62 4.81
N PHE A 381 -2.34 10.85 4.55
CA PHE A 381 -2.99 11.24 3.31
C PHE A 381 -1.95 11.72 2.32
N ARG A 382 -2.17 11.40 1.04
CA ARG A 382 -1.32 11.87 -0.05
C ARG A 382 -2.16 12.21 -1.27
N ARG A 383 -1.74 13.20 -2.04
CA ARG A 383 -2.37 13.57 -3.31
C ARG A 383 -1.63 12.90 -4.45
N THR A 384 -2.32 12.63 -5.53
CA THR A 384 -1.69 12.27 -6.77
C THR A 384 -2.40 12.92 -7.94
N ASP A 385 -1.64 13.42 -8.90
CA ASP A 385 -2.21 13.90 -10.17
C ASP A 385 -2.53 12.70 -11.05
N LEU A 386 -3.82 12.49 -11.34
CA LEU A 386 -4.29 11.43 -12.23
C LEU A 386 -4.55 11.94 -13.65
N SER A 387 -4.31 13.22 -13.95
CA SER A 387 -4.56 13.81 -15.25
C SER A 387 -3.95 12.98 -16.38
N ASN A 388 -4.81 12.44 -17.26
CA ASN A 388 -4.44 11.61 -18.40
C ASN A 388 -3.70 10.30 -18.05
N LYS A 389 -3.63 9.91 -16.77
CA LYS A 389 -3.07 8.62 -16.37
C LYS A 389 -4.04 7.51 -16.74
N SER A 390 -3.52 6.43 -17.32
CA SER A 390 -4.34 5.28 -17.67
C SER A 390 -4.92 4.61 -16.42
N PHE A 391 -6.15 4.10 -16.51
CA PHE A 391 -6.76 3.41 -15.37
C PHE A 391 -5.92 2.21 -14.91
N VAL A 392 -5.36 1.46 -15.86
CA VAL A 392 -4.49 0.30 -15.61
C VAL A 392 -3.26 0.64 -14.76
N ASN A 393 -2.66 1.80 -14.99
CA ASN A 393 -1.45 2.20 -14.28
C ASN A 393 -1.76 2.94 -12.98
N ALA A 394 -2.87 3.68 -12.95
CA ALA A 394 -3.28 4.48 -11.81
C ALA A 394 -3.92 3.67 -10.67
N MET A 395 -4.60 2.58 -11.00
CA MET A 395 -5.18 1.68 -10.01
C MET A 395 -4.12 0.71 -9.47
N PRO A 396 -4.16 0.35 -8.17
CA PRO A 396 -3.26 -0.63 -7.60
C PRO A 396 -3.68 -2.03 -8.10
N THR A 397 -2.71 -2.92 -8.22
CA THR A 397 -3.00 -4.35 -8.40
C THR A 397 -3.44 -4.92 -7.05
N GLY A 398 -4.65 -5.47 -6.98
CA GLY A 398 -5.24 -6.00 -5.75
C GLY A 398 -6.44 -6.88 -6.05
N SER A 399 -7.16 -7.32 -5.02
CA SER A 399 -8.32 -8.20 -5.15
C SER A 399 -9.52 -7.59 -5.89
N ALA A 400 -9.73 -6.28 -5.72
CA ALA A 400 -10.77 -5.52 -6.39
C ALA A 400 -10.45 -5.21 -7.86
N THR A 401 -9.18 -5.33 -8.24
CA THR A 401 -8.59 -4.94 -9.52
C THR A 401 -7.45 -5.88 -9.87
N ASP A 402 -7.78 -7.15 -10.07
CA ASP A 402 -6.78 -8.13 -10.51
C ASP A 402 -6.21 -7.73 -11.88
N THR A 403 -5.07 -8.33 -12.23
CA THR A 403 -4.35 -8.00 -13.46
C THR A 403 -5.23 -8.17 -14.71
N GLU A 404 -6.17 -9.12 -14.69
CA GLU A 404 -7.05 -9.40 -15.82
C GLU A 404 -8.13 -8.32 -15.97
N LEU A 405 -8.74 -7.92 -14.86
CA LEU A 405 -9.72 -6.83 -14.82
C LEU A 405 -9.06 -5.51 -15.24
N LEU A 406 -7.89 -5.20 -14.68
CA LEU A 406 -7.15 -3.99 -15.06
C LEU A 406 -6.79 -4.00 -16.55
N ALA A 407 -6.37 -5.13 -17.12
CA ALA A 407 -6.08 -5.22 -18.55
C ALA A 407 -7.31 -4.93 -19.43
N ARG A 408 -8.53 -5.12 -18.91
CA ARG A 408 -9.81 -4.80 -19.58
C ARG A 408 -10.32 -3.38 -19.31
N MET A 409 -9.57 -2.53 -18.62
CA MET A 409 -9.94 -1.13 -18.32
C MET A 409 -9.21 -0.14 -19.23
N PRO A 410 -9.65 0.04 -20.49
CA PRO A 410 -9.01 0.98 -21.41
C PRO A 410 -9.27 2.43 -20.99
N GLY A 411 -8.45 3.34 -21.51
CA GLY A 411 -8.61 4.77 -21.32
C GLY A 411 -7.85 5.32 -20.12
N ALA A 412 -8.17 6.57 -19.77
CA ALA A 412 -7.45 7.35 -18.78
C ALA A 412 -8.40 8.25 -18.00
N PHE A 413 -7.95 8.68 -16.83
CA PHE A 413 -8.62 9.71 -16.06
C PHE A 413 -8.61 11.04 -16.83
N PRO A 414 -9.71 11.83 -16.77
CA PRO A 414 -9.78 13.14 -17.41
C PRO A 414 -8.68 14.09 -16.93
N ALA A 415 -8.28 15.05 -17.76
CA ALA A 415 -7.38 16.13 -17.35
C ALA A 415 -7.94 16.90 -16.14
N GLY A 416 -7.06 17.28 -15.21
CA GLY A 416 -7.39 17.95 -13.96
C GLY A 416 -7.89 17.03 -12.85
N THR A 417 -7.92 15.71 -13.06
CA THR A 417 -8.35 14.77 -12.02
C THR A 417 -7.27 14.59 -10.96
N ASN A 418 -7.58 14.95 -9.71
CA ASN A 418 -6.77 14.58 -8.55
C ASN A 418 -7.28 13.27 -7.95
N GLY A 419 -6.34 12.35 -7.70
CA GLY A 419 -6.53 11.19 -6.84
C GLY A 419 -5.87 11.43 -5.49
N TYR A 420 -6.14 10.53 -4.56
CA TYR A 420 -5.55 10.54 -3.23
C TYR A 420 -5.22 9.12 -2.79
N ALA A 421 -4.31 8.99 -1.84
CA ALA A 421 -4.08 7.77 -1.09
C ALA A 421 -4.24 8.05 0.40
N VAL A 422 -4.74 7.08 1.15
CA VAL A 422 -4.65 7.05 2.61
C VAL A 422 -3.90 5.79 3.01
N ILE A 423 -2.83 5.97 3.78
CA ILE A 423 -2.04 4.87 4.35
C ILE A 423 -2.40 4.77 5.83
N ALA A 424 -3.06 3.70 6.22
CA ALA A 424 -3.42 3.41 7.59
C ALA A 424 -2.38 2.46 8.23
N SER A 425 -2.01 2.72 9.48
CA SER A 425 -1.21 1.80 10.29
C SER A 425 -1.71 1.81 11.74
N TYR A 426 -1.75 0.63 12.37
CA TYR A 426 -2.29 0.44 13.71
C TYR A 426 -1.18 0.31 14.74
N SER A 427 -1.41 0.81 15.96
CA SER A 427 -0.41 0.80 17.03
C SER A 427 -0.20 -0.56 17.70
N THR A 428 -1.05 -1.55 17.42
CA THR A 428 -1.00 -2.89 18.01
C THR A 428 -1.11 -3.96 16.94
N ASP A 429 -0.65 -5.16 17.27
CA ASP A 429 -0.88 -6.33 16.43
C ASP A 429 -2.38 -6.58 16.25
N THR A 430 -2.75 -6.99 15.03
CA THR A 430 -4.13 -7.36 14.68
C THR A 430 -4.21 -8.86 14.55
N ILE A 431 -5.24 -9.47 15.13
CA ILE A 431 -5.51 -10.89 14.97
C ILE A 431 -6.83 -11.05 14.24
N ALA A 432 -6.75 -11.28 12.94
CA ALA A 432 -7.93 -11.38 12.10
C ALA A 432 -8.42 -12.83 12.00
N MET A 433 -9.75 -12.95 12.03
CA MET A 433 -10.47 -14.18 11.74
C MET A 433 -10.72 -14.26 10.25
N VAL A 434 -10.17 -15.29 9.62
CA VAL A 434 -10.27 -15.44 8.17
C VAL A 434 -11.63 -16.02 7.79
N SER A 435 -12.22 -15.56 6.68
CA SER A 435 -13.56 -15.99 6.20
C SER A 435 -13.53 -16.88 4.93
N THR A 436 -14.67 -17.01 4.25
CA THR A 436 -15.59 -18.14 4.29
C THR A 436 -15.47 -19.17 3.17
N ASP A 437 -14.80 -18.88 2.07
CA ASP A 437 -14.92 -19.73 0.88
C ASP A 437 -14.19 -21.09 1.02
N HIS A 438 -13.37 -21.22 2.06
CA HIS A 438 -12.44 -22.33 2.23
C HIS A 438 -12.60 -23.07 3.58
N CYS A 439 -13.45 -22.56 4.47
CA CYS A 439 -13.62 -23.10 5.81
C CYS A 439 -14.91 -23.93 5.91
N GLY A 440 -14.83 -25.24 5.65
CA GLY A 440 -15.94 -26.16 5.87
C GLY A 440 -16.42 -26.12 7.33
N ALA A 441 -17.73 -26.29 7.56
CA ALA A 441 -18.43 -26.42 8.85
C ALA A 441 -18.32 -25.30 9.92
N GLY A 442 -17.27 -24.48 9.98
CA GLY A 442 -17.04 -23.48 11.05
C GLY A 442 -17.68 -22.10 10.84
N ALA A 443 -18.12 -21.79 9.62
CA ALA A 443 -18.67 -20.48 9.23
C ALA A 443 -19.99 -20.09 9.95
N SER A 444 -20.72 -21.06 10.52
CA SER A 444 -22.00 -20.82 11.19
C SER A 444 -21.89 -20.49 12.69
N MET A 445 -20.67 -20.40 13.23
CA MET A 445 -20.43 -20.08 14.64
C MET A 445 -20.54 -18.58 14.93
N THR A 446 -20.69 -18.22 16.21
CA THR A 446 -20.61 -16.83 16.68
C THR A 446 -19.47 -16.69 17.69
N PRO A 447 -18.44 -15.84 17.43
CA PRO A 447 -18.15 -15.26 16.11
C PRO A 447 -17.80 -16.34 15.06
N PRO A 448 -17.99 -16.05 13.76
CA PRO A 448 -17.66 -16.97 12.68
C PRO A 448 -16.15 -17.27 12.65
N ARG A 449 -15.76 -18.54 12.46
CA ARG A 449 -14.36 -18.95 12.55
C ARG A 449 -14.03 -20.20 11.75
N CYS A 450 -12.80 -20.29 11.25
CA CYS A 450 -12.28 -21.47 10.58
C CYS A 450 -11.80 -22.50 11.61
N LEU A 451 -12.65 -23.48 11.90
CA LEU A 451 -12.36 -24.51 12.89
C LEU A 451 -11.26 -25.47 12.45
N ILE A 452 -10.47 -25.91 13.43
CA ILE A 452 -9.54 -27.02 13.29
C ILE A 452 -10.08 -28.20 14.11
N GLY A 453 -10.27 -29.34 13.46
CA GLY A 453 -10.83 -30.54 14.08
C GLY A 453 -12.36 -30.60 14.07
N ASN A 454 -12.92 -31.37 15.00
CA ASN A 454 -14.37 -31.60 15.08
C ASN A 454 -15.05 -30.47 15.86
N SER A 455 -16.13 -29.91 15.29
CA SER A 455 -16.92 -28.83 15.91
C SER A 455 -17.55 -29.21 17.25
N SER A 456 -17.73 -30.50 17.53
CA SER A 456 -18.26 -31.02 18.80
C SER A 456 -17.20 -31.18 19.90
N THR A 457 -15.92 -31.17 19.54
CA THR A 457 -14.82 -31.34 20.51
C THR A 457 -14.54 -30.04 21.25
N THR A 458 -14.39 -30.10 22.57
CA THR A 458 -13.94 -28.97 23.39
C THR A 458 -12.49 -29.22 23.78
N TYR A 459 -11.62 -28.32 23.36
CA TYR A 459 -10.18 -28.32 23.63
C TYR A 459 -9.89 -27.48 24.86
N THR A 460 -8.86 -27.86 25.61
CA THR A 460 -8.42 -27.13 26.82
C THR A 460 -7.07 -26.47 26.62
N SER A 461 -6.34 -26.85 25.57
CA SER A 461 -5.05 -26.27 25.20
C SER A 461 -4.97 -26.03 23.70
N VAL A 462 -4.35 -24.92 23.29
CA VAL A 462 -4.04 -24.71 21.86
C VAL A 462 -3.08 -25.79 21.34
N GLN A 463 -2.26 -26.37 22.22
CA GLN A 463 -1.31 -27.42 21.89
C GLN A 463 -1.95 -28.79 21.66
N ASP A 464 -3.25 -28.95 21.94
CA ASP A 464 -3.99 -30.17 21.55
C ASP A 464 -3.88 -30.42 20.04
N VAL A 465 -3.67 -29.34 19.26
CA VAL A 465 -3.43 -29.36 17.82
C VAL A 465 -2.20 -30.16 17.39
N LEU A 466 -1.19 -30.29 18.26
CA LEU A 466 0.06 -31.00 17.95
C LEU A 466 -0.13 -32.52 17.86
N THR A 467 -1.23 -33.02 18.43
CA THR A 467 -1.58 -34.45 18.39
C THR A 467 -2.57 -34.78 17.26
N MET A 468 -3.01 -33.75 16.52
CA MET A 468 -3.97 -33.92 15.45
C MET A 468 -3.26 -34.40 14.16
N GLY A 469 -3.93 -35.30 13.45
CA GLY A 469 -3.52 -35.73 12.10
C GLY A 469 -3.50 -34.55 11.12
N PRO A 470 -2.97 -34.74 9.90
CA PRO A 470 -2.52 -33.66 9.03
C PRO A 470 -3.56 -32.55 8.91
N ILE A 471 -3.13 -31.34 9.28
CA ILE A 471 -4.00 -30.17 9.40
C ILE A 471 -3.80 -29.31 8.17
N GLY A 472 -4.87 -28.99 7.44
CA GLY A 472 -4.77 -28.05 6.32
C GLY A 472 -4.13 -26.74 6.77
N PHE A 473 -3.08 -26.29 6.07
CA PHE A 473 -2.31 -25.12 6.42
C PHE A 473 -3.06 -23.84 6.04
N GLY A 474 -3.37 -23.05 7.06
CA GLY A 474 -4.20 -21.87 6.92
C GLY A 474 -5.66 -22.19 6.59
N PRO A 475 -6.51 -21.16 6.52
CA PRO A 475 -7.91 -21.31 6.14
C PRO A 475 -8.08 -21.76 4.68
N MET A 476 -7.03 -21.64 3.85
CA MET A 476 -7.08 -21.86 2.40
C MET A 476 -6.50 -23.21 1.94
N ASN A 477 -6.03 -24.06 2.87
CA ASN A 477 -5.63 -25.45 2.66
C ASN A 477 -4.70 -25.72 1.45
N PHE A 478 -3.64 -24.93 1.27
CA PHE A 478 -2.69 -25.13 0.16
C PHE A 478 -1.60 -26.19 0.43
N GLY A 479 -1.61 -26.74 1.63
CA GLY A 479 -0.72 -27.80 2.11
C GLY A 479 -1.20 -28.32 3.46
N TYR A 480 -0.51 -29.28 4.04
CA TYR A 480 -0.87 -29.89 5.31
C TYR A 480 0.30 -29.84 6.29
N LEU A 481 0.02 -29.34 7.48
CA LEU A 481 0.92 -29.39 8.62
C LEU A 481 0.94 -30.80 9.18
N ASN A 482 2.14 -31.29 9.43
CA ASN A 482 2.38 -32.52 10.15
C ASN A 482 3.26 -32.23 11.35
N PHE A 483 2.78 -32.58 12.54
CA PHE A 483 3.50 -32.46 13.80
C PHE A 483 4.07 -33.82 14.19
N ASP A 484 5.35 -33.84 14.54
CA ASP A 484 5.98 -35.00 15.15
C ASP A 484 5.53 -35.10 16.61
N ALA A 485 4.83 -36.17 16.97
CA ALA A 485 4.24 -36.34 18.29
C ALA A 485 5.26 -36.45 19.44
N THR A 486 6.54 -36.70 19.13
CA THR A 486 7.60 -36.87 20.14
C THR A 486 8.39 -35.58 20.37
N THR A 487 8.70 -34.89 19.28
CA THR A 487 9.58 -33.71 19.27
C THR A 487 8.82 -32.40 19.17
N GLY A 488 7.55 -32.43 18.76
CA GLY A 488 6.77 -31.24 18.44
C GLY A 488 7.23 -30.54 17.15
N ALA A 489 8.20 -31.09 16.42
CA ALA A 489 8.68 -30.52 15.17
C ALA A 489 7.55 -30.50 14.13
N VAL A 490 7.50 -29.45 13.32
CA VAL A 490 6.46 -29.25 12.31
C VAL A 490 7.07 -29.29 10.91
N THR A 491 6.31 -29.84 9.97
CA THR A 491 6.62 -29.79 8.53
C THR A 491 5.39 -29.36 7.76
N LEU A 492 5.58 -28.65 6.64
CA LEU A 492 4.53 -28.38 5.66
C LEU A 492 4.71 -29.33 4.48
N ARG A 493 3.67 -30.06 4.13
CA ARG A 493 3.69 -31.10 3.10
C ARG A 493 2.57 -30.88 2.09
N THR A 494 2.76 -31.37 0.87
CA THR A 494 1.66 -31.44 -0.09
C THR A 494 0.65 -32.51 0.37
N GLY A 495 -0.66 -32.31 0.13
CA GLY A 495 -1.70 -33.32 0.35
C GLY A 495 -1.91 -33.86 1.79
N ALA A 496 -3.10 -34.45 2.04
CA ALA A 496 -3.51 -34.88 3.39
C ALA A 496 -2.81 -36.14 3.90
N ALA A 497 -2.06 -36.89 3.09
CA ALA A 497 -1.44 -38.17 3.48
C ALA A 497 0.10 -38.08 3.63
N GLY A 498 0.65 -36.88 3.83
CA GLY A 498 2.09 -36.70 3.97
C GLY A 498 2.84 -36.94 2.66
N ASN A 499 2.45 -36.23 1.60
CA ASN A 499 3.15 -36.24 0.31
C ASN A 499 4.52 -35.50 0.44
N ALA A 500 5.08 -34.99 -0.67
CA ALA A 500 6.37 -34.29 -0.69
C ALA A 500 6.44 -33.14 0.34
N VAL A 501 7.58 -33.03 1.04
CA VAL A 501 7.87 -31.96 2.01
C VAL A 501 8.13 -30.67 1.25
N MET A 502 7.37 -29.63 1.58
CA MET A 502 7.51 -28.28 1.03
C MET A 502 8.40 -27.44 1.95
N LEU A 503 8.18 -27.55 3.27
CA LEU A 503 9.00 -26.93 4.31
C LEU A 503 9.31 -27.99 5.38
N ASP A 504 10.60 -28.26 5.58
CA ASP A 504 11.08 -29.09 6.68
C ASP A 504 11.18 -28.28 7.99
N SER A 505 11.47 -28.97 9.09
CA SER A 505 11.56 -28.37 10.43
C SER A 505 12.71 -27.36 10.61
N SER A 506 13.62 -27.23 9.64
CA SER A 506 14.62 -26.15 9.62
C SER A 506 14.06 -24.83 9.06
N LYS A 507 12.98 -24.91 8.26
CA LYS A 507 12.34 -23.77 7.60
C LYS A 507 11.03 -23.33 8.25
N ILE A 508 10.33 -24.24 8.93
CA ILE A 508 9.12 -23.95 9.68
C ILE A 508 9.24 -24.43 11.13
N SER A 509 8.86 -23.56 12.05
CA SER A 509 8.68 -23.90 13.46
C SER A 509 7.39 -23.25 13.97
N TRP A 510 6.97 -23.59 15.20
CA TRP A 510 5.88 -22.92 15.87
C TRP A 510 6.30 -22.47 17.27
N ALA A 511 5.63 -21.45 17.79
CA ALA A 511 5.84 -20.99 19.17
C ALA A 511 4.57 -20.31 19.73
N PRO A 512 4.40 -20.30 21.07
CA PRO A 512 3.48 -19.39 21.75
C PRO A 512 3.68 -17.94 21.28
N TYR A 513 2.61 -17.26 20.90
CA TYR A 513 2.70 -15.86 20.50
C TYR A 513 2.86 -14.97 21.74
N MET A 514 3.98 -14.27 21.87
CA MET A 514 4.27 -13.41 23.04
C MET A 514 4.06 -14.13 24.40
N GLY A 515 4.35 -15.44 24.47
CA GLY A 515 4.20 -16.24 25.69
C GLY A 515 2.77 -16.70 26.02
N ARG A 516 1.78 -16.42 25.16
CA ARG A 516 0.38 -16.83 25.31
C ARG A 516 0.20 -18.35 25.22
N GLN A 517 -0.63 -18.92 26.10
CA GLN A 517 -0.90 -20.37 26.11
C GLN A 517 -2.09 -20.79 25.23
N ASP A 518 -2.84 -19.83 24.70
CA ASP A 518 -4.02 -20.05 23.87
C ASP A 518 -3.80 -19.63 22.41
N LEU A 519 -2.57 -19.21 22.04
CA LEU A 519 -2.24 -18.77 20.70
C LEU A 519 -0.83 -19.22 20.30
N ILE A 520 -0.74 -19.95 19.20
CA ILE A 520 0.55 -20.29 18.57
C ILE A 520 0.66 -19.65 17.19
N VAL A 521 1.90 -19.37 16.78
CA VAL A 521 2.23 -18.89 15.43
C VAL A 521 3.23 -19.78 14.75
N PHE A 522 3.14 -19.82 13.42
CA PHE A 522 4.15 -20.47 12.58
C PHE A 522 5.23 -19.45 12.20
N ASN A 523 6.48 -19.77 12.50
CA ASN A 523 7.65 -19.00 12.10
C ASN A 523 8.22 -19.59 10.81
N VAL A 524 8.03 -18.87 9.71
CA VAL A 524 8.52 -19.21 8.38
C VAL A 524 9.04 -17.92 7.73
N LYS A 525 10.14 -17.99 6.97
CA LYS A 525 10.56 -16.86 6.13
C LYS A 525 9.53 -16.65 5.02
N ALA A 526 9.22 -15.39 4.73
CA ALA A 526 8.24 -15.04 3.69
C ALA A 526 8.56 -15.71 2.35
N ASP A 527 9.82 -15.67 1.92
CA ASP A 527 10.26 -16.25 0.64
C ASP A 527 10.12 -17.78 0.61
N ASP A 528 10.47 -18.46 1.70
CA ASP A 528 10.31 -19.92 1.79
C ASP A 528 8.82 -20.30 1.70
N LEU A 529 7.94 -19.56 2.39
CA LEU A 529 6.49 -19.81 2.35
C LEU A 529 5.89 -19.53 0.97
N ILE A 530 6.36 -18.47 0.31
CA ILE A 530 5.98 -18.08 -1.04
C ILE A 530 6.39 -19.15 -2.05
N VAL A 531 7.65 -19.60 -2.01
CA VAL A 531 8.15 -20.66 -2.89
C VAL A 531 7.37 -21.96 -2.67
N ALA A 532 7.07 -22.30 -1.42
CA ALA A 532 6.23 -23.43 -1.08
C ALA A 532 4.83 -23.29 -1.70
N ALA A 533 4.17 -22.15 -1.52
CA ALA A 533 2.85 -21.90 -2.11
C ALA A 533 2.91 -21.98 -3.65
N ASP A 534 3.86 -21.32 -4.31
CA ASP A 534 3.98 -21.34 -5.77
C ASP A 534 4.19 -22.76 -6.32
N ALA A 535 4.94 -23.60 -5.61
CA ALA A 535 5.11 -25.01 -5.94
C ALA A 535 3.83 -25.86 -5.81
N ALA A 536 2.84 -25.41 -5.03
CA ALA A 536 1.56 -26.10 -4.87
C ALA A 536 0.60 -25.89 -6.07
N GLY A 537 0.95 -25.03 -7.04
CA GLY A 537 0.13 -24.83 -8.24
C GLY A 537 -1.18 -24.10 -7.95
N THR A 538 -2.31 -24.62 -8.43
CA THR A 538 -3.63 -23.97 -8.29
C THR A 538 -4.08 -23.82 -6.84
N THR A 539 -3.70 -24.75 -5.96
CA THR A 539 -3.94 -24.60 -4.51
C THR A 539 -3.02 -23.53 -3.90
N GLY A 540 -1.87 -23.27 -4.52
CA GLY A 540 -0.91 -22.23 -4.16
C GLY A 540 -1.33 -20.79 -4.49
N MET A 541 -2.23 -20.63 -5.46
CA MET A 541 -2.80 -19.32 -5.85
C MET A 541 -3.50 -18.60 -4.67
N MET A 542 -3.76 -19.32 -3.58
CA MET A 542 -4.41 -18.82 -2.38
C MET A 542 -3.59 -17.74 -1.64
N LEU A 543 -2.26 -17.76 -1.68
CA LEU A 543 -1.51 -16.61 -1.15
C LEU A 543 -1.75 -15.34 -1.98
N ASN A 544 -2.19 -15.46 -3.24
CA ASN A 544 -2.59 -14.32 -4.06
C ASN A 544 -4.05 -13.90 -3.82
N ALA A 545 -4.79 -14.65 -3.00
CA ALA A 545 -6.15 -14.28 -2.65
C ALA A 545 -6.17 -12.97 -1.87
N ALA A 546 -7.27 -12.24 -2.05
CA ALA A 546 -7.61 -11.04 -1.31
C ALA A 546 -7.53 -11.27 0.20
N TYR A 547 -6.81 -10.43 0.91
CA TYR A 547 -7.02 -10.28 2.36
C TYR A 547 -7.85 -9.02 2.64
N ASP A 548 -7.52 -7.92 1.97
CA ASP A 548 -8.34 -6.72 1.92
C ASP A 548 -8.41 -6.19 0.48
N ASN A 549 -8.91 -4.97 0.31
CA ASN A 549 -9.14 -4.33 -0.99
C ASN A 549 -7.84 -4.18 -1.82
N TYR A 550 -6.67 -4.14 -1.18
CA TYR A 550 -5.40 -3.76 -1.81
C TYR A 550 -4.22 -4.68 -1.46
N GLN A 551 -4.39 -5.60 -0.52
CA GLN A 551 -3.36 -6.56 -0.12
C GLN A 551 -3.85 -7.99 -0.27
N SER A 552 -2.98 -8.83 -0.84
CA SER A 552 -3.11 -10.27 -0.78
C SER A 552 -2.49 -10.83 0.51
N TYR A 553 -2.77 -12.09 0.83
CA TYR A 553 -2.04 -12.79 1.90
C TYR A 553 -0.53 -12.82 1.67
N ARG A 554 -0.09 -12.88 0.41
CA ARG A 554 1.32 -12.80 0.02
C ARG A 554 1.93 -11.47 0.43
N ASP A 555 1.21 -10.37 0.22
CA ASP A 555 1.68 -9.04 0.60
C ASP A 555 1.78 -8.89 2.12
N LEU A 556 0.80 -9.44 2.85
CA LEU A 556 0.83 -9.47 4.31
C LEU A 556 2.01 -10.30 4.85
N VAL A 557 2.25 -11.49 4.32
CA VAL A 557 3.39 -12.34 4.73
C VAL A 557 4.72 -11.63 4.47
N LYS A 558 4.86 -10.94 3.33
CA LYS A 558 6.02 -10.09 3.04
C LYS A 558 6.14 -8.92 4.03
N ALA A 559 5.01 -8.39 4.50
CA ALA A 559 4.95 -7.36 5.54
C ALA A 559 5.15 -7.92 6.97
N GLY A 560 5.41 -9.22 7.12
CA GLY A 560 5.71 -9.87 8.40
C GLY A 560 4.52 -10.52 9.09
N ALA A 561 3.36 -10.61 8.43
CA ALA A 561 2.21 -11.32 8.97
C ALA A 561 2.48 -12.81 9.14
N LYS A 562 1.87 -13.41 10.16
CA LYS A 562 2.03 -14.82 10.51
C LYS A 562 0.69 -15.52 10.58
N PHE A 563 0.65 -16.73 10.05
CA PHE A 563 -0.47 -17.64 10.33
C PHE A 563 -0.31 -18.24 11.73
N GLY A 564 -1.44 -18.45 12.39
CA GLY A 564 -1.47 -19.01 13.74
C GLY A 564 -2.75 -19.78 14.03
N ILE A 565 -2.76 -20.41 15.19
CA ILE A 565 -3.91 -21.16 15.71
C ILE A 565 -4.24 -20.62 17.09
N ALA A 566 -5.50 -20.21 17.28
CA ALA A 566 -6.02 -19.70 18.54
C ALA A 566 -6.98 -20.72 19.17
N LEU A 567 -6.98 -20.82 20.50
CA LEU A 567 -7.98 -21.50 21.30
C LEU A 567 -9.01 -20.47 21.78
N LEU A 568 -10.22 -20.53 21.23
CA LEU A 568 -11.30 -19.59 21.52
C LEU A 568 -12.56 -20.38 21.89
N ASP A 569 -13.11 -20.14 23.08
CA ASP A 569 -14.31 -20.85 23.60
C ASP A 569 -14.19 -22.38 23.53
N GLY A 570 -12.98 -22.89 23.80
CA GLY A 570 -12.69 -24.32 23.71
C GLY A 570 -12.63 -24.87 22.28
N LYS A 571 -12.47 -24.01 21.27
CA LYS A 571 -12.35 -24.40 19.86
C LYS A 571 -11.03 -23.91 19.29
N LEU A 572 -10.36 -24.76 18.51
CA LEU A 572 -9.17 -24.38 17.76
C LEU A 572 -9.58 -23.68 16.47
N SER A 573 -8.95 -22.55 16.16
CA SER A 573 -9.30 -21.74 15.00
C SER A 573 -8.08 -21.15 14.31
N TRP A 574 -8.10 -21.11 12.99
CA TRP A 574 -7.10 -20.40 12.19
C TRP A 574 -7.22 -18.89 12.39
N VAL A 575 -6.07 -18.23 12.54
CA VAL A 575 -5.95 -16.78 12.60
C VAL A 575 -4.77 -16.31 11.75
N ILE A 576 -4.82 -15.05 11.32
CA ILE A 576 -3.67 -14.34 10.79
C ILE A 576 -3.35 -13.16 11.70
N ILE A 577 -2.07 -13.02 12.04
CA ILE A 577 -1.56 -11.95 12.89
C ILE A 577 -0.80 -10.99 12.01
N THR A 578 -1.28 -9.75 11.96
CA THR A 578 -0.65 -8.65 11.26
C THR A 578 0.06 -7.77 12.29
N PRO A 579 1.38 -7.56 12.19
CA PRO A 579 2.14 -6.77 13.15
C PRO A 579 1.65 -5.33 13.26
N ALA A 580 1.87 -4.72 14.43
CA ALA A 580 1.75 -3.28 14.61
C ALA A 580 2.59 -2.53 13.56
N GLY A 581 2.05 -1.43 13.05
CA GLY A 581 2.71 -0.62 12.03
C GLY A 581 2.67 -1.19 10.62
N THR A 582 2.04 -2.35 10.37
CA THR A 582 1.76 -2.77 8.99
C THR A 582 0.86 -1.74 8.31
N GLU A 583 1.32 -1.26 7.15
CA GLU A 583 0.66 -0.21 6.39
C GLU A 583 -0.38 -0.79 5.42
N GLN A 584 -1.55 -0.17 5.37
CA GLN A 584 -2.62 -0.45 4.42
C GLN A 584 -2.89 0.80 3.59
N LEU A 585 -2.61 0.73 2.29
CA LEU A 585 -2.86 1.83 1.35
C LEU A 585 -4.24 1.66 0.73
N THR A 586 -5.04 2.73 0.73
CA THR A 586 -6.32 2.82 0.03
C THR A 586 -6.30 3.99 -0.94
N LEU A 587 -6.67 3.75 -2.20
CA LEU A 587 -6.80 4.82 -3.19
C LEU A 587 -8.19 5.43 -3.16
N LEU A 588 -8.22 6.74 -3.05
CA LEU A 588 -9.40 7.57 -2.95
C LEU A 588 -9.52 8.47 -4.18
N ASN A 589 -10.74 8.59 -4.69
CA ASN A 589 -11.09 9.50 -5.75
C ASN A 589 -12.18 10.45 -5.28
N LYS A 590 -12.17 11.68 -5.79
CA LYS A 590 -13.33 12.57 -5.73
C LYS A 590 -14.36 12.19 -6.79
N ASP A 591 -15.52 12.83 -6.78
CA ASP A 591 -16.61 12.56 -7.71
C ASP A 591 -16.14 12.50 -9.17
N GLN A 592 -15.31 13.45 -9.63
CA GLN A 592 -14.79 13.46 -11.00
C GLN A 592 -14.04 12.17 -11.36
N GLY A 593 -13.08 11.76 -10.52
CA GLY A 593 -12.27 10.57 -10.75
C GLY A 593 -13.10 9.29 -10.65
N PHE A 594 -13.96 9.20 -9.63
CA PHE A 594 -14.75 7.99 -9.38
C PHE A 594 -15.87 7.80 -10.43
N ASN A 595 -16.50 8.89 -10.87
CA ASN A 595 -17.48 8.86 -11.95
C ASN A 595 -16.85 8.55 -13.31
N ALA A 596 -15.59 8.91 -13.55
CA ALA A 596 -14.85 8.49 -14.73
C ALA A 596 -14.48 7.00 -14.68
N LEU A 597 -14.14 6.49 -13.49
CA LEU A 597 -13.75 5.10 -13.26
C LEU A 597 -14.93 4.12 -13.41
N THR A 598 -16.11 4.49 -12.89
CA THR A 598 -17.25 3.57 -12.74
C THR A 598 -17.72 2.94 -14.07
N PRO A 599 -17.92 3.69 -15.18
CA PRO A 599 -18.35 3.10 -16.45
C PRO A 599 -17.33 2.11 -17.04
N VAL A 600 -16.04 2.42 -16.91
CA VAL A 600 -14.95 1.56 -17.41
C VAL A 600 -14.88 0.27 -16.60
N LEU A 601 -15.03 0.36 -15.28
CA LEU A 601 -15.09 -0.82 -14.41
C LEU A 601 -16.28 -1.72 -14.76
N LYS A 602 -17.47 -1.14 -14.97
CA LYS A 602 -18.67 -1.89 -15.41
C LYS A 602 -18.43 -2.61 -16.74
N GLN A 603 -17.85 -1.91 -17.71
CA GLN A 603 -17.54 -2.49 -19.01
C GLN A 603 -16.53 -3.64 -18.89
N ALA A 604 -15.46 -3.44 -18.10
CA ALA A 604 -14.43 -4.45 -17.87
C ALA A 604 -15.00 -5.73 -17.25
N ILE A 605 -15.93 -5.59 -16.29
CA ILE A 605 -16.63 -6.71 -15.66
C ILE A 605 -17.52 -7.44 -16.67
N LEU A 606 -18.39 -6.70 -17.36
CA LEU A 606 -19.36 -7.27 -18.31
C LEU A 606 -18.72 -7.91 -19.54
N SER A 607 -17.49 -7.51 -19.90
CA SER A 607 -16.72 -8.12 -20.98
C SER A 607 -15.96 -9.39 -20.58
N GLY A 608 -15.76 -9.61 -19.27
CA GLY A 608 -15.10 -10.79 -18.72
C GLY A 608 -16.07 -11.92 -18.38
N LEU A 609 -17.33 -11.57 -18.07
CA LEU A 609 -18.48 -12.47 -18.02
C LEU A 609 -18.86 -12.98 -19.42
#